data_AF-J9G6K3-F1
#
_entry.id   AF-J9G6K3-F1
#
_cell.length_a   1.000
_cell.length_b   1.000
_cell.length_c   1.000
_cell.angle_alpha   90.00
_cell.angle_beta   90.00
_cell.angle_gamma   90.00
#
_symmetry.space_group_name_H-M   'P 1'
#
loop_
_entity.id
_entity.type
_entity.pdbx_description
1 polymer ?
#
loop_
_entity_poly.entity_id
_entity_poly.type
_entity_poly.pdbx_seq_one_letter_code
_entity_poly.pdbx_strand_id
1 'polypeptide(L)'
;MERPATLQEQVFTQLFQAAEIAQFNPQERVDYEASLKVFRDIYSVVETAEIRGHEKGYAAGMAAGIEQGLEQGLEQGEKKMAMRMAKTLKEEGWSLHRIAALTGLSEDALQSL
;
A
#
# COMPACT_ATOMS: atom_id res chain seq x y z
N MET A 1 -24.75 -43.51 2.59
CA MET A 1 -25.57 -43.92 1.43
C MET A 1 -24.91 -43.37 0.18
N GLU A 2 -24.72 -44.17 -0.87
CA GLU A 2 -24.18 -43.68 -2.14
C GLU A 2 -25.26 -42.90 -2.90
N ARG A 3 -24.89 -41.71 -3.42
CA ARG A 3 -25.82 -40.83 -4.13
C ARG A 3 -25.92 -41.26 -5.61
N PRO A 4 -27.14 -41.41 -6.17
CA PRO A 4 -27.34 -41.73 -7.59
C PRO A 4 -26.66 -40.69 -8.51
N ALA A 5 -26.06 -41.15 -9.61
CA ALA A 5 -25.27 -40.30 -10.52
C ALA A 5 -26.04 -39.12 -11.12
N THR A 6 -27.36 -39.23 -11.27
CA THR A 6 -28.26 -38.19 -11.80
C THR A 6 -28.55 -37.06 -10.81
N LEU A 7 -28.18 -37.21 -9.53
CA LEU A 7 -28.46 -36.24 -8.46
C LEU A 7 -27.18 -35.61 -7.89
N GLN A 8 -26.08 -35.68 -8.64
CA GLN A 8 -24.77 -35.13 -8.27
C GLN A 8 -24.54 -33.70 -8.79
N GLU A 9 -25.55 -33.06 -9.39
CA GLU A 9 -25.45 -31.68 -9.84
C GLU A 9 -25.29 -30.70 -8.65
N GLN A 10 -24.69 -29.52 -8.88
CA GLN A 10 -24.37 -28.55 -7.81
C GLN A 10 -25.60 -28.14 -6.98
N VAL A 11 -26.76 -27.98 -7.62
CA VAL A 11 -28.01 -27.58 -6.94
C VAL A 11 -28.49 -28.68 -5.97
N PHE A 12 -28.44 -29.94 -6.39
CA PHE A 12 -28.80 -31.07 -5.53
C PHE A 12 -27.78 -31.29 -4.42
N THR A 13 -26.50 -31.01 -4.66
CA THR A 13 -25.45 -31.13 -3.64
C THR A 13 -25.68 -30.16 -2.47
N GLN A 14 -26.04 -28.90 -2.74
CA GLN A 14 -26.38 -27.94 -1.70
C GLN A 14 -27.65 -28.33 -0.93
N LEU A 15 -28.66 -28.83 -1.64
CA LEU A 15 -29.91 -29.33 -1.02
C LEU A 15 -29.64 -30.52 -0.09
N PHE A 16 -28.80 -31.48 -0.51
CA PHE A 16 -28.45 -32.65 0.31
C PHE A 16 -27.60 -32.28 1.53
N GLN A 17 -26.67 -31.33 1.41
CA GLN A 17 -25.92 -30.83 2.58
C GLN A 17 -26.85 -30.16 3.61
N ALA A 18 -27.81 -29.36 3.16
CA ALA A 18 -28.80 -28.76 4.04
C ALA A 18 -29.72 -29.81 4.70
N ALA A 19 -30.11 -30.84 3.95
CA ALA A 19 -30.92 -31.95 4.45
C ALA A 19 -30.16 -32.86 5.44
N GLU A 20 -28.85 -33.07 5.23
CA GLU A 20 -27.99 -33.81 6.16
C GLU A 20 -27.86 -33.08 7.50
N ILE A 21 -27.74 -31.75 7.50
CA ILE A 21 -27.77 -30.93 8.73
C ILE A 21 -29.15 -30.99 9.41
N ALA A 22 -30.24 -31.05 8.64
CA ALA A 22 -31.59 -31.17 9.19
C ALA A 22 -31.85 -32.51 9.89
N GLN A 23 -31.05 -33.55 9.61
CA GLN A 23 -31.11 -34.85 10.30
C GLN A 23 -30.28 -34.91 11.58
N PHE A 24 -29.52 -33.86 11.91
CA PHE A 24 -28.67 -33.87 13.09
C PHE A 24 -29.49 -34.01 14.37
N ASN A 25 -29.00 -34.87 15.26
CA ASN A 25 -29.50 -34.93 16.62
C ASN A 25 -29.07 -33.66 17.41
N PRO A 26 -29.66 -33.38 18.58
CA PRO A 26 -29.35 -32.17 19.33
C PRO A 26 -27.85 -31.96 19.63
N GLN A 27 -27.09 -33.03 19.91
CA GLN A 27 -25.65 -32.94 20.18
C GLN A 27 -24.87 -32.60 18.91
N GLU A 28 -25.17 -33.27 17.79
CA GLU A 28 -24.55 -32.99 16.49
C GLU A 28 -24.80 -31.55 16.03
N ARG A 29 -25.99 -31.00 16.30
CA ARG A 29 -26.29 -29.59 16.02
C ARG A 29 -25.42 -28.64 16.83
N VAL A 30 -25.25 -28.91 18.13
CA VAL A 30 -24.39 -28.11 19.01
C VAL A 30 -22.93 -28.16 18.56
N ASP A 31 -22.42 -29.35 18.24
CA ASP A 31 -21.03 -29.54 17.78
C ASP A 31 -20.78 -28.85 16.42
N TYR A 32 -21.76 -28.91 15.53
CA TYR A 32 -21.73 -28.21 14.25
C TYR A 32 -21.74 -26.69 14.42
N GLU A 33 -22.61 -26.15 15.26
CA GLU A 33 -22.66 -24.71 15.57
C GLU A 33 -21.37 -24.22 16.22
N ALA A 34 -20.78 -25.01 17.14
CA ALA A 34 -19.49 -24.71 17.74
C ALA A 34 -18.38 -24.66 16.68
N SER A 35 -18.37 -25.62 15.75
CA SER A 35 -17.41 -25.67 14.64
C SER A 35 -17.56 -24.47 13.71
N LEU A 36 -18.80 -24.10 13.36
CA LEU A 36 -19.09 -22.91 12.56
C LEU A 36 -18.66 -21.63 13.27
N LYS A 37 -18.84 -21.54 14.59
CA LYS A 37 -18.38 -20.41 15.37
C LYS A 37 -16.86 -20.25 15.27
N VAL A 38 -16.11 -21.33 15.51
CA VAL A 38 -14.64 -21.32 15.40
C VAL A 38 -14.20 -20.91 14.00
N PHE A 39 -14.82 -21.47 12.95
CA PHE A 39 -14.52 -21.11 11.57
C PHE A 39 -14.75 -19.61 11.30
N ARG A 40 -15.89 -19.07 11.74
CA ARG A 40 -16.22 -17.64 11.57
C ARG A 40 -15.26 -16.74 12.33
N ASP A 41 -14.93 -17.09 13.58
CA ASP A 41 -13.98 -16.33 14.38
C ASP A 41 -12.61 -16.25 13.68
N ILE A 42 -12.11 -17.39 13.18
CA ILE A 42 -10.84 -17.44 12.43
C ILE A 42 -10.92 -16.59 11.16
N TYR A 43 -11.98 -16.77 10.37
CA TYR A 43 -12.18 -16.02 9.14
C TYR A 43 -12.17 -14.51 9.41
N SER A 44 -12.95 -14.05 10.39
CA SER A 44 -13.00 -12.63 10.77
C SER A 44 -11.65 -12.10 11.26
N VAL A 45 -10.88 -12.88 12.03
CA VAL A 45 -9.54 -12.49 12.48
C VAL A 45 -8.58 -12.33 11.30
N VAL A 46 -8.56 -13.30 10.39
CA VAL A 46 -7.67 -13.29 9.22
C VAL A 46 -8.04 -12.13 8.28
N GLU A 47 -9.32 -12.03 7.90
CA GLU A 47 -9.80 -10.97 7.02
C GLU A 47 -9.52 -9.58 7.59
N THR A 48 -9.80 -9.36 8.88
CA THR A 48 -9.51 -8.08 9.53
C THR A 48 -8.00 -7.79 9.58
N ALA A 49 -7.16 -8.81 9.80
CA ALA A 49 -5.72 -8.66 9.82
C ALA A 49 -5.17 -8.28 8.43
N GLU A 50 -5.66 -8.92 7.37
CA GLU A 50 -5.30 -8.61 5.98
C GLU A 50 -5.71 -7.20 5.59
N ILE A 51 -6.97 -6.81 5.85
CA ILE A 51 -7.48 -5.46 5.56
C ILE A 51 -6.61 -4.41 6.28
N ARG A 52 -6.40 -4.57 7.59
CA ARG A 52 -5.58 -3.63 8.37
C ARG A 52 -4.13 -3.61 7.91
N GLY A 53 -3.57 -4.76 7.53
CA GLY A 53 -2.22 -4.86 7.00
C GLY A 53 -2.07 -4.07 5.71
N HIS A 54 -3.03 -4.25 4.78
CA HIS A 54 -3.06 -3.53 3.51
C HIS A 54 -3.25 -2.02 3.71
N GLU A 55 -4.21 -1.60 4.54
CA GLU A 55 -4.46 -0.19 4.83
C GLU A 55 -3.23 0.50 5.44
N LYS A 56 -2.61 -0.13 6.45
CA LYS A 56 -1.39 0.40 7.07
C LYS A 56 -0.23 0.47 6.09
N GLY A 57 -0.03 -0.59 5.30
CA GLY A 57 1.03 -0.64 4.30
C GLY A 57 0.86 0.43 3.23
N TYR A 58 -0.36 0.59 2.72
CA TYR A 58 -0.68 1.62 1.73
C TYR A 58 -0.50 3.04 2.29
N ALA A 59 -1.02 3.31 3.49
CA ALA A 59 -0.89 4.62 4.13
C ALA A 59 0.58 4.97 4.40
N ALA A 60 1.37 4.03 4.94
CA ALA A 60 2.80 4.23 5.19
C ALA A 60 3.57 4.44 3.88
N GLY A 61 3.30 3.65 2.85
CA GLY A 61 3.93 3.79 1.54
C GLY A 61 3.62 5.13 0.88
N MET A 62 2.36 5.58 0.94
CA MET A 62 1.96 6.90 0.41
C MET A 62 2.65 8.03 1.17
N ALA A 63 2.65 7.98 2.51
CA ALA A 63 3.29 9.01 3.33
C ALA A 63 4.79 9.11 3.04
N ALA A 64 5.51 7.98 3.01
CA ALA A 64 6.92 7.94 2.68
C ALA A 64 7.20 8.44 1.26
N GLY A 65 6.37 8.07 0.29
CA GLY A 65 6.50 8.53 -1.10
C GLY A 65 6.30 10.04 -1.25
N ILE A 66 5.34 10.62 -0.54
CA ILE A 66 5.10 12.07 -0.53
C ILE A 66 6.28 12.81 0.11
N GLU A 67 6.77 12.33 1.26
CA GLU A 67 7.89 12.93 1.97
C GLU A 67 9.15 12.94 1.11
N GLN A 68 9.52 11.78 0.55
CA GLN A 68 10.67 11.66 -0.36
C GLN A 68 10.51 12.52 -1.61
N GLY A 69 9.31 12.54 -2.20
CA GLY A 69 9.03 13.35 -3.38
C GLY A 69 9.14 14.84 -3.11
N LEU A 70 8.69 15.30 -1.94
CA LEU A 70 8.77 16.69 -1.52
C LEU A 70 10.22 17.10 -1.25
N GLU A 71 10.98 16.30 -0.52
CA GLU A 71 12.40 16.56 -0.22
C GLU A 71 13.23 16.66 -1.50
N GLN A 72 13.09 15.67 -2.39
CA GLN A 72 13.77 15.69 -3.70
C GLN A 72 13.32 16.87 -4.56
N GLY A 73 12.03 17.21 -4.53
CA GLY A 73 11.48 18.34 -5.27
C GLY A 73 12.04 19.68 -4.80
N LEU A 74 12.14 19.88 -3.49
CA LEU A 74 12.72 21.08 -2.88
C LEU A 74 14.21 21.20 -3.19
N GLU A 75 14.99 20.14 -2.99
CA GLU A 75 16.44 20.14 -3.25
C GLU A 75 16.73 20.42 -4.73
N GLN A 76 16.01 19.77 -5.65
CA GLN A 76 16.14 20.03 -7.09
C GLN A 76 15.70 21.46 -7.45
N GLY A 77 14.66 21.97 -6.79
CA GLY A 77 14.18 23.33 -6.97
C GLY A 77 15.22 24.37 -6.57
N GLU A 78 15.80 24.23 -5.38
CA GLU A 78 16.87 25.08 -4.85
C GLU A 78 18.10 25.06 -5.76
N LYS A 79 18.58 23.87 -6.15
CA LYS A 79 19.71 23.73 -7.09
C LYS A 79 19.42 24.40 -8.44
N LYS A 80 18.23 24.19 -9.01
CA LYS A 80 17.83 24.82 -10.29
C LYS A 80 17.70 26.34 -10.16
N MET A 81 17.30 26.85 -8.99
CA MET A 81 17.25 28.30 -8.73
C MET A 81 18.68 28.85 -8.66
N ALA A 82 19.52 28.28 -7.80
CA ALA A 82 20.91 28.69 -7.63
C ALA A 82 21.67 28.73 -8.97
N MET A 83 21.52 27.70 -9.80
CA MET A 83 22.12 27.64 -11.14
C MET A 83 21.58 28.73 -12.08
N ARG A 84 20.27 29.01 -12.05
CA ARG A 84 19.67 30.09 -12.87
C ARG A 84 20.18 31.46 -12.42
N MET A 85 20.18 31.73 -11.13
CA MET A 85 20.69 32.97 -10.56
C MET A 85 22.18 33.16 -10.89
N ALA A 86 22.99 32.11 -10.76
CA ALA A 86 24.40 32.14 -11.14
C ALA A 86 24.63 32.53 -12.61
N LYS A 87 23.84 31.96 -13.53
CA LYS A 87 23.92 32.31 -14.97
C LYS A 87 23.60 33.78 -15.20
N THR A 88 22.49 34.27 -14.66
CA THR A 88 22.09 35.68 -14.81
C THR A 88 23.13 36.63 -14.24
N LEU A 89 23.65 36.37 -13.05
CA LEU A 89 24.68 37.22 -12.43
C LEU A 89 26.02 37.20 -13.19
N LYS A 90 26.36 36.05 -13.80
CA LYS A 90 27.56 35.92 -14.64
C LYS A 90 27.42 36.71 -15.94
N GLU A 91 26.23 36.68 -16.56
CA GLU A 91 25.89 37.51 -17.73
C GLU A 91 25.94 39.01 -17.42
N GLU A 92 25.53 39.41 -16.20
CA GLU A 92 25.64 40.78 -15.71
C GLU A 92 27.09 41.20 -15.36
N GLY A 93 28.07 40.31 -15.47
CA GLY A 93 29.49 40.61 -15.26
C GLY A 93 29.94 40.66 -13.80
N TRP A 94 29.19 40.04 -12.88
CA TRP A 94 29.59 39.94 -11.48
C TRP A 94 30.81 39.02 -11.32
N SER A 95 31.65 39.29 -10.31
CA SER A 95 32.79 38.41 -10.02
C SER A 95 32.33 37.04 -9.49
N LEU A 96 33.04 35.97 -9.87
CA LEU A 96 32.74 34.60 -9.46
C LEU A 96 32.63 34.46 -7.93
N HIS A 97 33.53 35.13 -7.21
CA HIS A 97 33.52 35.17 -5.75
C HIS A 97 32.20 35.73 -5.17
N ARG A 98 31.67 36.80 -5.77
CA ARG A 98 30.42 37.42 -5.33
C ARG A 98 29.20 36.56 -5.68
N ILE A 99 29.25 35.85 -6.80
CA ILE A 99 28.20 34.91 -7.22
C ILE A 99 28.18 33.69 -6.30
N ALA A 100 29.35 33.14 -5.94
CA ALA A 100 29.49 32.04 -4.98
C ALA A 100 28.87 32.40 -3.63
N ALA A 101 29.16 33.60 -3.11
CA ALA A 101 28.61 34.08 -1.85
C ALA A 101 27.07 34.23 -1.86
N LEU A 102 26.45 34.54 -3.00
CA LEU A 102 25.00 34.73 -3.12
C LEU A 102 24.23 33.45 -3.44
N THR A 103 24.83 32.55 -4.24
CA THR A 103 24.17 31.33 -4.74
C THR A 103 24.48 30.10 -3.90
N GLY A 104 25.52 30.15 -3.06
CA GLY A 104 26.03 29.01 -2.30
C GLY A 104 26.74 27.96 -3.16
N LEU A 105 26.98 28.24 -4.45
CA LEU A 105 27.70 27.36 -5.36
C LEU A 105 29.21 27.52 -5.19
N SER A 106 29.97 26.44 -5.42
CA SER A 106 31.43 26.48 -5.42
C SER A 106 31.95 27.24 -6.66
N GLU A 107 33.10 27.89 -6.52
CA GLU A 107 33.72 28.64 -7.62
C GLU A 107 34.04 27.72 -8.83
N ASP A 108 34.40 26.46 -8.59
CA ASP A 108 34.60 25.45 -9.64
C ASP A 108 33.32 25.16 -10.42
N ALA A 109 32.18 25.00 -9.73
CA ALA A 109 30.88 24.81 -10.37
C ALA A 109 30.50 26.03 -11.21
N LEU A 110 30.80 27.24 -10.74
CA LEU A 110 30.55 28.50 -11.45
C LEU A 110 31.48 28.73 -12.65
N GLN A 111 32.71 28.21 -12.62
CA GLN A 111 33.63 28.24 -13.76
C GLN A 111 33.12 27.35 -14.90
N SER A 112 32.56 26.18 -14.56
CA SER A 112 32.01 25.23 -15.53
C SER A 112 30.64 25.62 -16.13
N LEU A 113 30.00 26.65 -15.58
CA LEU A 113 28.66 27.14 -15.89
C LEU A 113 28.63 28.09 -17.09
#